data_AF-A0A0H3C0Z5-F1
#
_entry.id   AF-A0A0H3C0Z5-F1
#
_cell.length_a   1.000
_cell.length_b   1.000
_cell.length_c   1.000
_cell.angle_alpha   90.00
_cell.angle_beta   90.00
_cell.angle_gamma   90.00
#
_symmetry.space_group_name_H-M   'P 1'
#
loop_
_entity.id
_entity.type
_entity.pdbx_description
1 polymer ?
#
loop_
_entity_poly.entity_id
_entity_poly.type
_entity_poly.pdbx_seq_one_letter_code
_entity_poly.pdbx_strand_id
1 'polypeptide(L)'
;MDLKFGNNFELSFNNDVSLVDGIDEQKQKLFIFCKTLRGSLSYAPNWGLDYYLLLKLLKTNNLQAIKNYFNEISRELNLDLINISTTTQERKVNISFFFTGDILNMEFDL
;
A
#
# COMPACT_ATOMS: atom_id res chain seq x y z
N MET A 1 -7.53 -26.82 4.24
CA MET A 1 -7.24 -26.77 2.79
C MET A 1 -5.79 -26.34 2.72
N ASP A 2 -4.89 -27.29 2.48
CA ASP A 2 -3.45 -27.02 2.45
C ASP A 2 -3.04 -26.81 0.99
N LEU A 3 -2.71 -25.57 0.65
CA LEU A 3 -2.24 -25.20 -0.68
C LEU A 3 -0.70 -25.20 -0.66
N LYS A 4 -0.09 -26.01 -1.53
CA LYS A 4 1.35 -25.96 -1.81
C LYS A 4 1.59 -25.02 -2.98
N PHE A 5 2.50 -24.06 -2.77
CA PHE A 5 2.76 -22.94 -3.67
C PHE A 5 3.86 -23.27 -4.70
N GLY A 6 3.59 -22.96 -5.95
CA GLY A 6 4.52 -23.00 -7.08
C GLY A 6 4.41 -21.71 -7.89
N ASN A 7 5.43 -21.44 -8.70
CA ASN A 7 5.92 -20.11 -9.07
C ASN A 7 5.03 -19.16 -9.90
N ASN A 8 3.80 -19.49 -10.29
CA ASN A 8 2.89 -18.52 -10.93
C ASN A 8 1.43 -18.97 -10.69
N PHE A 9 0.70 -18.29 -9.80
CA PHE A 9 -0.68 -18.58 -9.44
C PHE A 9 -1.60 -17.50 -10.03
N GLU A 10 -2.26 -17.81 -11.14
CA GLU A 10 -3.36 -17.00 -11.68
C GLU A 10 -4.65 -17.80 -11.54
N LEU A 11 -5.49 -17.45 -10.56
CA LEU A 11 -6.75 -18.16 -10.32
C LEU A 11 -7.90 -17.17 -10.36
N SER A 12 -8.62 -17.16 -11.48
CA SER A 12 -9.79 -16.33 -11.72
C SER A 12 -11.08 -17.11 -11.43
N PHE A 13 -11.82 -16.73 -10.38
CA PHE A 13 -13.17 -17.25 -10.12
C PHE A 13 -14.21 -16.34 -10.75
N ASN A 14 -14.96 -16.85 -11.73
CA ASN A 14 -16.09 -16.18 -12.39
C ASN A 14 -15.77 -14.75 -12.91
N ASN A 15 -14.53 -14.47 -13.31
CA ASN A 15 -14.03 -13.14 -13.68
C ASN A 15 -14.11 -12.06 -12.58
N ASP A 16 -14.55 -12.39 -11.37
CA ASP A 16 -14.75 -11.44 -10.28
C ASP A 16 -13.61 -11.44 -9.26
N VAL A 17 -12.90 -12.56 -9.11
CA VAL A 17 -11.80 -12.70 -8.15
C VAL A 17 -10.59 -13.34 -8.83
N SER A 18 -9.55 -12.55 -9.06
CA SER A 18 -8.23 -13.03 -9.47
C SER A 18 -7.31 -13.12 -8.26
N LEU A 19 -6.81 -14.32 -7.96
CA LEU A 19 -5.67 -14.49 -7.09
C LEU A 19 -4.42 -14.15 -7.91
N VAL A 20 -3.70 -13.13 -7.46
CA VAL A 20 -2.48 -12.60 -8.05
C VAL A 20 -1.29 -12.98 -7.19
N ASP A 21 -0.12 -13.12 -7.79
CA ASP A 21 1.13 -13.40 -7.09
C ASP A 21 2.22 -12.40 -7.46
N GLY A 22 3.38 -12.53 -6.79
CA GLY A 22 4.54 -11.69 -7.05
C GLY A 22 4.27 -10.20 -6.77
N ILE A 23 4.55 -9.34 -7.76
CA ILE A 23 4.46 -7.88 -7.61
C ILE A 23 3.00 -7.42 -7.49
N ASP A 24 2.06 -8.08 -8.18
CA ASP A 24 0.66 -7.69 -8.17
C ASP A 24 0.00 -7.97 -6.82
N GLU A 25 0.37 -9.08 -6.16
CA GLU A 25 -0.03 -9.35 -4.77
C GLU A 25 0.46 -8.24 -3.82
N GLN A 26 1.73 -7.85 -3.94
CA GLN A 26 2.32 -6.81 -3.10
C GLN A 26 1.62 -5.46 -3.30
N LYS A 27 1.32 -5.10 -4.56
CA LYS A 27 0.56 -3.89 -4.89
C LYS A 27 -0.85 -3.93 -4.33
N GLN A 28 -1.55 -5.07 -4.49
CA GLN A 28 -2.91 -5.22 -4.00
C GLN A 28 -2.94 -5.14 -2.46
N LYS A 29 -1.98 -5.79 -1.78
CA LYS A 29 -1.84 -5.73 -0.32
C LYS A 29 -1.64 -4.30 0.17
N LEU A 30 -0.72 -3.56 -0.44
CA LEU A 30 -0.49 -2.14 -0.11
C LEU A 30 -1.73 -1.28 -0.39
N PHE A 31 -2.38 -1.49 -1.53
CA PHE A 31 -3.59 -0.76 -1.90
C PHE A 31 -4.72 -0.97 -0.90
N ILE A 32 -5.01 -2.23 -0.53
CA ILE A 32 -6.05 -2.54 0.46
C ILE A 32 -5.67 -1.93 1.81
N PHE A 33 -4.42 -2.09 2.26
CA PHE A 33 -3.96 -1.49 3.53
C PHE A 33 -4.20 0.02 3.57
N CYS A 34 -3.88 0.73 2.47
CA CYS A 34 -4.06 2.17 2.39
C CYS A 34 -5.53 2.61 2.27
N LYS A 35 -6.41 1.75 1.76
CA LYS A 35 -7.86 2.01 1.69
C LYS A 35 -8.60 1.63 2.97
N THR A 36 -8.05 0.75 3.79
CA THR A 36 -8.63 0.35 5.06
C THR A 36 -8.20 1.30 6.17
N LEU A 37 -9.15 1.95 6.84
CA LEU A 37 -8.85 2.79 7.99
C LEU A 37 -8.44 1.93 9.19
N ARG A 38 -7.37 2.30 9.89
CA ARG A 38 -7.00 1.67 11.16
C ARG A 38 -8.18 1.72 12.14
N GLY A 39 -8.48 0.58 12.77
CA GLY A 39 -9.61 0.42 13.68
C GLY A 39 -10.93 0.00 13.01
N SER A 40 -11.01 -0.05 11.67
CA SER A 40 -12.22 -0.48 10.96
C SER A 40 -12.45 -2.00 10.99
N LEU A 41 -11.39 -2.79 11.15
CA LEU A 41 -11.47 -4.24 11.22
C LEU A 41 -11.59 -4.70 12.69
N SER A 42 -12.73 -5.30 13.05
CA SER A 42 -12.99 -5.78 14.40
C SER A 42 -12.01 -6.86 14.88
N TYR A 43 -11.54 -7.72 13.97
CA TYR A 43 -10.60 -8.81 14.25
C TYR A 43 -9.12 -8.38 14.15
N ALA A 44 -8.84 -7.20 13.60
CA ALA A 44 -7.49 -6.68 13.40
C ALA A 44 -7.48 -5.15 13.54
N PRO A 45 -7.75 -4.61 14.75
CA PRO A 45 -7.97 -3.17 14.94
C PRO A 45 -6.73 -2.32 14.63
N ASN A 46 -5.53 -2.91 14.69
CA ASN A 46 -4.29 -2.20 14.40
C ASN A 46 -3.94 -2.19 12.89
N TRP A 47 -4.64 -2.99 12.08
CA TRP A 47 -4.38 -3.11 10.66
C TRP A 47 -5.08 -2.00 9.86
N GLY A 48 -4.39 -1.52 8.82
CA GLY A 48 -4.85 -0.43 7.97
C GLY A 48 -4.13 0.89 8.24
N LEU A 49 -4.44 1.86 7.40
CA LEU A 49 -3.85 3.19 7.39
C LEU A 49 -4.34 4.05 8.55
N ASP A 50 -3.41 4.62 9.30
CA ASP A 50 -3.67 5.70 10.22
C ASP A 50 -3.78 7.03 9.44
N TYR A 51 -4.98 7.33 8.97
CA TYR A 51 -5.24 8.50 8.12
C TYR A 51 -4.94 9.83 8.83
N TYR A 52 -5.19 9.91 10.15
CA TYR A 52 -4.93 11.14 10.90
C TYR A 52 -3.43 11.42 11.02
N LEU A 53 -2.63 10.39 11.29
CA LEU A 53 -1.18 10.50 11.29
C LEU A 53 -0.65 10.87 9.90
N LEU A 54 -1.14 10.21 8.84
CA LEU A 54 -0.77 10.54 7.47
C LEU A 54 -1.08 12.02 7.16
N LEU A 55 -2.31 12.49 7.40
CA LEU A 55 -2.68 13.89 7.16
C LEU A 55 -1.77 14.88 7.91
N LYS A 56 -1.42 14.57 9.17
CA LYS A 56 -0.50 15.40 9.94
C LYS A 56 0.87 15.47 9.27
N LEU A 57 1.41 14.34 8.82
CA LEU A 57 2.68 14.28 8.09
C LEU A 57 2.62 15.05 6.77
N LEU A 58 1.55 14.86 5.98
CA LEU A 58 1.36 15.55 4.71
C LEU A 58 1.31 17.07 4.89
N LYS A 59 0.63 17.57 5.93
CA LYS A 59 0.56 19.01 6.25
C LYS A 59 1.90 19.63 6.64
N THR A 60 2.83 18.85 7.21
CA THR A 60 4.19 19.35 7.50
C THR A 60 5.07 19.51 6.27
N ASN A 61 4.64 18.97 5.11
CA ASN A 61 5.40 18.93 3.86
C ASN A 61 6.82 18.33 4.02
N ASN A 62 7.05 17.54 5.07
CA ASN A 62 8.32 16.87 5.31
C ASN A 62 8.37 15.57 4.51
N LEU A 63 8.90 15.65 3.29
CA LEU A 63 8.99 14.52 2.36
C LEU A 63 9.75 13.33 2.97
N GLN A 64 10.78 13.57 3.78
CA GLN A 64 11.53 12.49 4.40
C GLN A 64 10.70 11.76 5.46
N ALA A 65 9.89 12.49 6.24
CA ALA A 65 9.01 11.88 7.23
C ALA A 65 7.91 11.03 6.55
N ILE A 66 7.36 11.49 5.43
CA ILE A 66 6.38 10.74 4.63
C ILE A 66 7.02 9.45 4.08
N LYS A 67 8.22 9.55 3.50
CA LYS A 67 8.96 8.36 3.03
C LYS A 67 9.23 7.37 4.15
N ASN A 68 9.70 7.84 5.31
CA ASN A 68 9.95 6.98 6.45
C ASN A 68 8.68 6.27 6.93
N TYR A 69 7.55 7.01 6.99
CA TYR A 69 6.26 6.44 7.37
C TYR A 69 5.86 5.26 6.45
N PHE A 70 5.95 5.45 5.14
CA PHE A 70 5.62 4.37 4.20
C PHE A 70 6.67 3.26 4.14
N ASN A 71 7.95 3.53 4.44
CA ASN A 71 8.97 2.50 4.58
C ASN A 71 8.73 1.60 5.81
N GLU A 72 8.20 2.13 6.91
CA GLU A 72 7.82 1.28 8.03
C GLU A 72 6.60 0.42 7.69
N ILE A 73 5.61 0.98 6.98
CA ILE A 73 4.46 0.21 6.46
C ILE A 73 4.94 -0.90 5.51
N SER A 74 5.91 -0.62 4.64
CA SER A 74 6.41 -1.61 3.69
C SER A 74 7.10 -2.77 4.40
N ARG A 75 7.84 -2.50 5.49
CA ARG A 75 8.41 -3.54 6.34
C ARG A 75 7.33 -4.34 7.07
N GLU A 76 6.33 -3.69 7.64
CA GLU A 76 5.21 -4.37 8.31
C GLU A 76 4.46 -5.32 7.36
N LEU A 77 4.30 -4.90 6.10
CA LEU A 77 3.63 -5.66 5.07
C LEU A 77 4.55 -6.62 4.30
N ASN A 78 5.85 -6.69 4.61
CA ASN A 78 6.86 -7.46 3.87
C ASN A 78 6.82 -7.18 2.35
N LEU A 79 6.87 -5.91 1.97
CA LEU A 79 6.89 -5.46 0.57
C LEU A 79 8.31 -5.18 0.09
N ASP A 80 8.61 -5.57 -1.15
CA ASP A 80 9.88 -5.32 -1.84
C ASP A 80 9.84 -3.97 -2.57
N LEU A 81 9.71 -2.89 -1.80
CA LEU A 81 9.77 -1.52 -2.34
C LEU A 81 11.21 -1.07 -2.57
N ILE A 82 11.47 -0.57 -3.77
CA ILE A 82 12.75 0.04 -4.16
C ILE A 82 12.81 1.50 -3.70
N ASN A 83 11.72 2.24 -3.88
CA ASN A 83 11.68 3.67 -3.60
C ASN A 83 10.24 4.16 -3.40
N ILE A 84 10.13 5.34 -2.81
CA ILE A 84 8.88 6.06 -2.62
C ILE A 84 9.12 7.51 -3.00
N SER A 85 8.29 8.05 -3.91
CA SER A 85 8.29 9.47 -4.25
C SER A 85 6.96 10.12 -3.90
N THR A 86 7.03 11.35 -3.42
CA THR A 86 5.86 12.13 -3.05
C THR A 86 5.90 13.45 -3.80
N THR A 87 4.81 13.81 -4.45
CA THR A 87 4.62 15.09 -5.13
C THR A 87 3.31 15.71 -4.64
N THR A 88 3.34 17.00 -4.35
CA THR A 88 2.16 17.74 -3.87
C THR A 88 1.77 18.75 -4.93
N GLN A 89 0.54 18.68 -5.42
CA GLN A 89 -0.03 19.62 -6.39
C GLN A 89 -1.45 19.98 -5.95
N GLU A 90 -1.76 21.28 -5.87
CA GLU A 90 -3.14 21.78 -5.74
C GLU A 90 -4.02 21.08 -4.66
N ARG A 91 -3.46 20.89 -3.45
CA ARG A 91 -4.11 20.18 -2.29
C ARG A 91 -4.29 18.67 -2.47
N LYS A 92 -3.62 18.08 -3.45
CA LYS A 92 -3.51 16.64 -3.62
C LYS A 92 -2.07 16.20 -3.44
N VAL A 93 -1.89 15.07 -2.77
CA VAL A 93 -0.59 14.42 -2.62
C VAL A 93 -0.61 13.14 -3.42
N ASN A 94 0.26 13.10 -4.43
CA ASN A 94 0.52 11.91 -5.23
C ASN A 94 1.73 11.18 -4.67
N ILE A 95 1.55 9.92 -4.32
CA ILE A 95 2.58 9.04 -3.80
C ILE A 95 2.76 7.89 -4.78
N SER A 96 3.99 7.74 -5.27
CA SER A 96 4.39 6.66 -6.16
C SER A 96 5.28 5.68 -5.39
N PHE A 97 4.88 4.42 -5.38
CA PHE A 97 5.58 3.30 -4.77
C PHE A 97 6.23 2.47 -5.88
N PHE A 98 7.55 2.38 -5.88
CA PHE A 98 8.32 1.69 -6.91
C PHE A 98 8.66 0.28 -6.44
N PHE A 99 8.21 -0.71 -7.19
CA PHE A 99 8.55 -2.13 -7.05
C PHE A 99 9.56 -2.53 -8.14
N THR A 100 10.13 -3.72 -8.04
CA THR A 100 11.06 -4.26 -9.06
C THR A 100 10.34 -4.53 -10.37
N GLY A 101 10.28 -3.53 -11.24
CA GLY A 101 9.68 -3.63 -12.58
C GLY A 101 8.30 -2.98 -12.72
N ASP A 102 7.76 -2.37 -11.67
CA ASP A 102 6.43 -1.76 -11.73
C ASP A 102 6.21 -0.65 -10.67
N ILE A 103 5.15 0.14 -10.81
CA ILE A 103 4.83 1.30 -9.96
C ILE A 103 3.36 1.23 -9.52
N LEU A 104 3.09 1.55 -8.25
CA LEU A 104 1.75 1.85 -7.75
C LEU A 104 1.65 3.34 -7.45
N ASN A 105 0.67 4.02 -8.03
CA ASN A 105 0.41 5.44 -7.78
C ASN A 105 -0.85 5.59 -6.94
N MET A 106 -0.80 6.42 -5.90
CA MET A 106 -1.94 6.75 -5.07
C MET A 106 -2.06 8.25 -4.85
N GLU A 107 -3.29 8.72 -4.83
CA GLU A 107 -3.65 10.11 -4.57
C GLU A 107 -4.34 10.23 -3.22
N PHE A 108 -3.97 11.25 -2.45
CA PHE A 108 -4.57 11.61 -1.18
C PHE A 108 -4.95 13.10 -1.17
N ASP A 109 -6.15 13.40 -0.68
CA ASP A 109 -6.62 14.78 -0.50
C ASP A 109 -6.14 15.35 0.85
N LEU A 110 -5.66 16.60 0.85
CA LEU A 110 -5.12 17.33 2.03
C LEU A 110 -6.17 18.16 2.80
#